data_AF-A0A2M7RNQ7-F1
#
_entry.id   AF-A0A2M7RNQ7-F1
#
_cell.length_a   1.000
_cell.length_b   1.000
_cell.length_c   1.000
_cell.angle_alpha   90.00
_cell.angle_beta   90.00
_cell.angle_gamma   90.00
#
_symmetry.space_group_name_H-M   'P 1'
#
loop_
_entity.id
_entity.type
_entity.pdbx_description
1 polymer ?
#
loop_
_entity_poly.entity_id
_entity_poly.type
_entity_poly.pdbx_seq_one_letter_code
_entity_poly.pdbx_strand_id
1 'polypeptide(L)'
;MQKDNEAQKKATEDAATVAQKEKDKATETKTIAVKYTNSQYGFELTLPDTWKDYGTTDEIIEGGTKTISIGLPRKEVSTAFEMGFVKYYDSPMAIGVYTIKQWEEAQSAEGPKSQKIGENSGYVFGWSQGNGMIDMKGLTQEQASADIKTIIKTFKLLN
;
A
#
# COMPACT_ATOMS: atom_id res chain seq x y z
N MET A 1 -3.53 -12.43 -70.17
CA MET A 1 -2.23 -11.82 -69.81
C MET A 1 -2.54 -10.38 -69.41
N GLN A 2 -2.92 -10.00 -68.19
CA GLN A 2 -2.53 -10.32 -66.80
C GLN A 2 -1.09 -9.95 -66.43
N LYS A 3 -1.01 -9.14 -65.36
CA LYS A 3 0.15 -8.70 -64.56
C LYS A 3 0.83 -7.44 -65.07
N ASP A 4 0.46 -6.29 -64.48
CA ASP A 4 1.34 -5.14 -64.23
C ASP A 4 0.62 -4.04 -63.41
N ASN A 5 -0.13 -4.41 -62.36
CA ASN A 5 -0.72 -3.38 -61.48
C ASN A 5 -0.93 -3.80 -60.01
N GLU A 6 -0.02 -4.63 -59.47
CA GLU A 6 -0.01 -5.03 -58.05
C GLU A 6 1.39 -4.99 -57.42
N ALA A 7 2.32 -4.21 -57.98
CA ALA A 7 3.69 -4.09 -57.44
C ALA A 7 3.96 -2.77 -56.68
N GLN A 8 3.01 -1.84 -56.62
CA GLN A 8 3.20 -0.53 -55.96
C GLN A 8 2.30 -0.27 -54.75
N LYS A 9 1.72 -1.31 -54.15
CA LYS A 9 0.97 -1.21 -52.89
C LYS A 9 1.49 -2.13 -51.78
N LYS A 10 2.76 -2.54 -51.86
CA LYS A 10 3.40 -3.45 -50.90
C LYS A 10 4.81 -3.01 -50.50
N ALA A 11 5.03 -1.70 -50.43
CA ALA A 11 6.32 -1.13 -50.00
C ALA A 11 6.16 0.07 -49.04
N THR A 12 4.98 0.25 -48.44
CA THR A 12 4.69 1.34 -47.51
C THR A 12 3.94 0.90 -46.25
N GLU A 13 3.93 -0.40 -45.95
CA GLU A 13 3.37 -0.93 -44.69
C GLU A 13 4.43 -1.63 -43.81
N ASP A 14 5.68 -1.78 -44.26
CA ASP A 14 6.72 -2.48 -43.49
C ASP A 14 7.65 -1.57 -42.67
N ALA A 15 7.41 -0.25 -42.67
CA ALA A 15 8.18 0.71 -41.86
C ALA A 15 7.44 1.24 -40.62
N ALA A 16 6.14 0.92 -40.47
CA ALA A 16 5.32 1.38 -39.35
C ALA A 16 5.07 0.30 -38.27
N THR A 17 5.41 -0.97 -38.52
CA THR A 17 5.10 -2.09 -37.61
C THR A 17 6.32 -2.61 -36.85
N VAL A 18 7.45 -1.90 -36.87
CA VAL A 18 8.65 -2.26 -36.09
C VAL A 18 8.99 -1.23 -35.01
N ALA A 19 8.36 -0.04 -35.02
CA ALA A 19 8.62 1.02 -34.03
C ALA A 19 7.70 0.99 -32.79
N GLN A 20 6.81 0.00 -32.65
CA GLN A 20 5.84 -0.07 -31.54
C GLN A 20 5.94 -1.33 -30.66
N LYS A 21 6.97 -2.16 -30.84
CA LYS A 21 7.21 -3.35 -29.98
C LYS A 21 8.39 -3.22 -29.00
N GLU A 22 8.97 -2.03 -28.85
CA GLU A 22 10.09 -1.78 -27.93
C GLU A 22 9.80 -0.65 -26.93
N LYS A 23 8.54 -0.42 -26.56
CA LYS A 23 8.18 0.53 -25.49
C LYS A 23 7.41 -0.06 -24.31
N ASP A 24 7.30 -1.39 -24.23
CA ASP A 24 6.76 -2.11 -23.07
C ASP A 24 7.74 -3.17 -22.56
N LYS A 25 9.04 -2.88 -22.59
CA LYS A 25 9.94 -3.53 -21.63
C LYS A 25 9.97 -2.67 -20.38
N ALA A 26 8.81 -2.57 -19.74
CA ALA A 26 8.77 -2.30 -18.31
C ALA A 26 9.68 -3.34 -17.69
N THR A 27 10.82 -2.89 -17.20
CA THR A 27 11.66 -3.67 -16.31
C THR A 27 10.78 -3.97 -15.11
N GLU A 28 10.07 -5.10 -15.13
CA GLU A 28 9.56 -5.76 -13.94
C GLU A 28 10.79 -6.14 -13.13
N THR A 29 11.31 -5.12 -12.45
CA THR A 29 12.13 -5.31 -11.27
C THR A 29 11.20 -6.06 -10.36
N LYS A 30 11.38 -7.39 -10.29
CA LYS A 30 10.66 -8.28 -9.39
C LYS A 30 10.94 -7.76 -7.97
N THR A 31 10.11 -6.84 -7.51
CA THR A 31 10.11 -6.35 -6.14
C THR A 31 9.87 -7.57 -5.28
N ILE A 32 10.85 -7.92 -4.45
CA ILE A 32 10.69 -8.98 -3.48
C ILE A 32 9.68 -8.44 -2.47
N ALA A 33 8.43 -8.83 -2.64
CA ALA A 33 7.36 -8.36 -1.78
C ALA A 33 7.35 -9.18 -0.49
N VAL A 34 7.31 -8.50 0.65
CA VAL A 34 7.26 -9.11 1.99
C VAL A 34 5.82 -9.25 2.41
N LYS A 35 5.42 -10.42 2.89
CA LYS A 35 4.05 -10.67 3.33
C LYS A 35 3.89 -10.34 4.80
N TYR A 36 3.00 -9.41 5.12
CA TYR A 36 2.51 -9.19 6.48
C TYR A 36 1.23 -10.01 6.70
N THR A 37 1.12 -10.66 7.85
CA THR A 37 -0.05 -11.46 8.21
C THR A 37 -0.43 -11.20 9.65
N ASN A 38 -1.67 -10.77 9.86
CA ASN A 38 -2.25 -10.67 11.19
C ASN A 38 -3.19 -11.86 11.42
N SER A 39 -2.67 -12.89 12.11
CA SER A 39 -3.43 -14.11 12.37
C SER A 39 -4.57 -13.93 13.37
N GLN A 40 -4.48 -12.92 14.25
CA GLN A 40 -5.53 -12.64 15.24
C GLN A 40 -6.82 -12.14 14.59
N TYR A 41 -6.71 -11.32 13.54
CA TYR A 41 -7.85 -10.76 12.83
C TYR A 41 -8.06 -11.34 11.43
N GLY A 42 -7.26 -12.33 11.05
CA GLY A 42 -7.43 -13.08 9.80
C GLY A 42 -7.28 -12.23 8.56
N PHE A 43 -6.20 -11.46 8.44
CA PHE A 43 -5.90 -10.72 7.20
C PHE A 43 -4.42 -10.74 6.85
N GLU A 44 -4.13 -10.49 5.58
CA GLU A 44 -2.78 -10.33 5.03
C GLU A 44 -2.66 -9.05 4.19
N LEU A 45 -1.44 -8.53 4.13
CA LEU A 45 -0.99 -7.46 3.24
C LEU A 45 0.32 -7.89 2.59
N THR A 46 0.56 -7.40 1.39
CA THR A 46 1.83 -7.53 0.68
C THR A 46 2.53 -6.18 0.68
N LEU A 47 3.68 -6.13 1.32
CA LEU A 47 4.55 -4.96 1.44
C LEU A 47 5.62 -4.99 0.36
N PRO A 48 5.96 -3.86 -0.27
CA PRO A 48 7.08 -3.80 -1.22
C PRO A 48 8.43 -4.01 -0.50
N ASP A 49 9.48 -4.34 -1.25
CA ASP A 49 10.84 -4.55 -0.71
C ASP A 49 11.38 -3.32 0.06
N THR A 50 10.92 -2.13 -0.33
CA THR A 50 11.22 -0.86 0.35
C THR A 50 10.75 -0.84 1.81
N TRP A 51 9.84 -1.74 2.20
CA TRP A 51 9.32 -1.93 3.56
C TRP A 51 9.87 -3.18 4.24
N LYS A 52 10.94 -3.82 3.76
CA LYS A 52 11.48 -5.07 4.33
C LYS A 52 11.85 -5.00 5.82
N ASP A 53 12.21 -3.81 6.31
CA ASP A 53 12.58 -3.56 7.71
C ASP A 53 11.41 -2.97 8.52
N TYR A 54 10.16 -3.17 8.07
CA TYR A 54 8.99 -2.62 8.75
C TYR A 54 8.85 -3.13 10.19
N GLY A 55 8.23 -2.31 11.03
CA GLY A 55 7.78 -2.66 12.37
C GLY A 55 6.26 -2.67 12.43
N THR A 56 5.71 -3.36 13.43
CA THR A 56 4.28 -3.26 13.76
C THR A 56 4.06 -3.09 15.26
N THR A 57 3.02 -2.35 15.62
CA THR A 57 2.45 -2.31 16.97
C THR A 57 0.93 -2.41 16.87
N ASP A 58 0.30 -2.97 17.90
CA ASP A 58 -1.14 -3.08 18.00
C ASP A 58 -1.62 -2.46 19.32
N GLU A 59 -2.43 -1.41 19.22
CA GLU A 59 -2.83 -0.61 20.37
C GLU A 59 -4.34 -0.43 20.36
N ILE A 60 -4.93 -0.28 21.54
CA ILE A 60 -6.33 0.14 21.65
C ILE A 60 -6.29 1.64 21.91
N ILE A 61 -6.74 2.41 20.91
CA ILE A 61 -6.79 3.88 21.04
C ILE A 61 -8.05 4.30 21.79
N GLU A 62 -8.12 5.58 22.17
CA GLU A 62 -9.31 6.19 22.76
C GLU A 62 -10.54 5.91 21.89
N GLY A 63 -11.63 5.41 22.52
CA GLY A 63 -12.79 4.87 21.80
C GLY A 63 -12.77 3.35 21.60
N GLY A 64 -11.76 2.64 22.11
CA GLY A 64 -11.75 1.17 22.18
C GLY A 64 -11.51 0.47 20.83
N THR A 65 -11.14 1.22 19.81
CA THR A 65 -10.80 0.67 18.49
C THR A 65 -9.40 0.07 18.55
N LYS A 66 -9.26 -1.19 18.08
CA LYS A 66 -7.94 -1.77 17.90
C LYS A 66 -7.31 -1.18 16.63
N THR A 67 -6.11 -0.65 16.78
CA THR A 67 -5.34 -0.04 15.70
C THR A 67 -4.02 -0.77 15.55
N ILE A 68 -3.73 -1.22 14.34
CA ILE A 68 -2.48 -1.87 13.98
C ILE A 68 -1.67 -0.89 13.14
N SER A 69 -0.60 -0.35 13.70
CA SER A 69 0.32 0.54 13.00
C SER A 69 1.37 -0.27 12.27
N ILE A 70 1.63 0.07 11.01
CA ILE A 70 2.72 -0.51 10.21
C ILE A 70 3.72 0.62 9.95
N GLY A 71 4.90 0.46 10.56
CA GLY A 71 5.91 1.49 10.67
C GLY A 71 7.12 1.26 9.80
N LEU A 72 7.77 2.35 9.39
CA LEU A 72 9.07 2.33 8.73
C LEU A 72 10.14 2.80 9.73
N PRO A 73 11.33 2.17 9.76
CA PRO A 73 12.39 2.58 10.67
C PRO A 73 12.74 4.06 10.47
N ARG A 74 13.04 4.76 11.55
CA ARG A 74 13.48 6.15 11.46
C ARG A 74 14.94 6.24 11.00
N LYS A 75 15.33 7.37 10.41
CA LYS A 75 16.75 7.64 10.13
C LYS A 75 17.51 7.82 11.43
N GLU A 76 16.89 8.54 12.38
CA GLU A 76 17.41 8.72 13.72
C GLU A 76 16.43 8.21 14.77
N VAL A 77 16.96 7.61 15.84
CA VAL A 77 16.14 7.23 16.99
C VAL A 77 15.59 8.51 17.62
N SER A 78 14.29 8.57 17.86
CA SER A 78 13.68 9.75 18.47
C SER A 78 14.27 10.01 19.87
N THR A 79 14.66 11.25 20.11
CA THR A 79 15.37 11.67 21.33
C THR A 79 14.51 12.47 22.30
N ALA A 80 13.25 12.79 21.96
CA ALA A 80 12.36 13.60 22.79
C ALA A 80 10.99 12.92 22.99
N PHE A 81 10.65 12.63 24.26
CA PHE A 81 9.33 12.22 24.81
C PHE A 81 8.61 11.01 24.17
N GLU A 82 9.12 10.47 23.08
CA GLU A 82 8.58 9.29 22.41
C GLU A 82 9.18 8.01 22.98
N MET A 83 8.31 7.10 23.42
CA MET A 83 8.67 5.79 23.96
C MET A 83 8.04 4.67 23.12
N GLY A 84 8.54 3.45 23.29
CA GLY A 84 7.98 2.28 22.60
C GLY A 84 8.17 2.34 21.09
N PHE A 85 7.12 2.01 20.33
CA PHE A 85 7.17 1.85 18.87
C PHE A 85 7.64 3.12 18.15
N VAL A 86 7.06 4.26 18.50
CA VAL A 86 7.31 5.57 17.85
C VAL A 86 8.75 6.09 18.05
N LYS A 87 9.49 5.53 19.02
CA LYS A 87 10.90 5.85 19.24
C LYS A 87 11.78 5.38 18.07
N TYR A 88 11.45 4.25 17.47
CA TYR A 88 12.27 3.59 16.45
C TYR A 88 11.63 3.60 15.06
N TYR A 89 10.31 3.78 14.98
CA TYR A 89 9.54 3.73 13.75
C TYR A 89 8.70 4.99 13.58
N ASP A 90 8.64 5.50 12.35
CA ASP A 90 7.59 6.41 11.92
C ASP A 90 6.37 5.56 11.50
N SER A 91 5.15 6.06 11.67
CA SER A 91 3.92 5.29 11.47
C SER A 91 3.10 5.82 10.28
N PRO A 92 3.55 5.56 9.03
CA PRO A 92 2.96 6.12 7.83
C PRO A 92 1.55 5.57 7.53
N MET A 93 1.17 4.42 8.08
CA MET A 93 -0.17 3.86 7.93
C MET A 93 -0.64 3.10 9.16
N ALA A 94 -1.95 3.06 9.34
CA ALA A 94 -2.61 2.24 10.34
C ALA A 94 -3.82 1.50 9.77
N ILE A 95 -4.06 0.30 10.29
CA ILE A 95 -5.25 -0.50 10.04
C ILE A 95 -6.09 -0.51 11.31
N GLY A 96 -7.27 0.12 11.25
CA GLY A 96 -8.27 0.04 12.29
C GLY A 96 -9.11 -1.23 12.13
N VAL A 97 -9.30 -1.96 13.22
CA VAL A 97 -10.19 -3.11 13.33
C VAL A 97 -11.39 -2.71 14.18
N TYR A 98 -12.51 -2.51 13.51
CA TYR A 98 -13.74 -2.02 14.11
C TYR A 98 -14.74 -3.16 14.23
N THR A 99 -15.47 -3.25 15.33
CA THR A 99 -16.77 -3.93 15.29
C THR A 99 -17.70 -3.19 14.31
N ILE A 100 -18.75 -3.85 13.82
CA ILE A 100 -19.74 -3.22 12.92
C ILE A 100 -20.27 -1.91 13.53
N LYS A 101 -20.63 -1.95 14.81
CA LYS A 101 -21.13 -0.77 15.54
C LYS A 101 -20.07 0.34 15.64
N GLN A 102 -18.82 0.01 15.99
CA GLN A 102 -17.74 1.00 16.06
C GLN A 102 -17.47 1.65 14.70
N TRP A 103 -17.61 0.89 13.61
CA TRP A 103 -17.47 1.43 12.26
C TRP A 103 -18.56 2.45 11.94
N GLU A 104 -19.82 2.13 12.21
CA GLU A 104 -20.95 3.04 11.98
C GLU A 104 -20.83 4.35 12.79
N GLU A 105 -20.42 4.23 14.06
CA GLU A 105 -20.14 5.37 14.92
C GLU A 105 -18.98 6.23 14.39
N ALA A 106 -17.86 5.60 14.00
CA ALA A 106 -16.71 6.29 13.43
C ALA A 106 -17.04 6.99 12.10
N GLN A 107 -17.89 6.39 11.26
CA GLN A 107 -18.31 7.00 10.00
C GLN A 107 -19.33 8.14 10.19
N SER A 108 -19.99 8.21 11.34
CA SER A 108 -20.94 9.28 11.68
C SER A 108 -20.28 10.45 12.41
N ALA A 109 -19.13 10.21 13.05
CA ALA A 109 -18.36 11.25 13.75
C ALA A 109 -17.75 12.28 12.79
N GLU A 110 -17.50 13.48 13.31
CA GLU A 110 -16.73 14.52 12.63
C GLU A 110 -15.23 14.22 12.73
N GLY A 111 -14.47 14.62 11.69
CA GLY A 111 -13.02 14.44 11.64
C GLY A 111 -12.54 13.48 10.54
N PRO A 112 -11.23 13.14 10.55
CA PRO A 112 -10.64 12.22 9.57
C PRO A 112 -11.28 10.83 9.68
N LYS A 113 -11.67 10.26 8.54
CA LYS A 113 -12.31 8.94 8.48
C LYS A 113 -11.38 7.94 7.84
N SER A 114 -11.27 6.77 8.45
CA SER A 114 -10.65 5.61 7.83
C SER A 114 -11.43 5.21 6.59
N GLN A 115 -10.71 4.74 5.57
CA GLN A 115 -11.30 4.20 4.35
C GLN A 115 -11.48 2.69 4.51
N LYS A 116 -12.66 2.17 4.16
CA LYS A 116 -12.95 0.73 4.24
C LYS A 116 -12.08 -0.06 3.26
N ILE A 117 -11.47 -1.14 3.72
CA ILE A 117 -10.64 -2.04 2.90
C ILE A 117 -11.08 -3.50 2.93
N GLY A 118 -11.91 -3.87 3.91
CA GLY A 118 -12.48 -5.20 3.99
C GLY A 118 -13.47 -5.32 5.14
N GLU A 119 -14.19 -6.43 5.17
CA GLU A 119 -15.08 -6.79 6.27
C GLU A 119 -15.27 -8.30 6.34
N ASN A 120 -15.47 -8.80 7.55
CA ASN A 120 -15.93 -10.17 7.82
C ASN A 120 -17.15 -10.12 8.76
N SER A 121 -17.61 -11.28 9.23
CA SER A 121 -18.82 -11.36 10.08
C SER A 121 -18.70 -10.64 11.42
N GLY A 122 -17.47 -10.39 11.91
CA GLY A 122 -17.23 -9.73 13.20
C GLY A 122 -16.73 -8.30 13.10
N TYR A 123 -16.01 -7.97 12.01
CA TYR A 123 -15.21 -6.77 11.93
C TYR A 123 -15.26 -6.08 10.58
N VAL A 124 -15.14 -4.75 10.61
CA VAL A 124 -14.82 -3.91 9.46
C VAL A 124 -13.38 -3.44 9.61
N PHE A 125 -12.63 -3.53 8.51
CA PHE A 125 -11.25 -3.07 8.42
C PHE A 125 -11.21 -1.74 7.70
N GLY A 126 -10.67 -0.74 8.39
CA GLY A 126 -10.39 0.58 7.83
C GLY A 126 -8.90 0.84 7.78
N TRP A 127 -8.44 1.64 6.81
CA TRP A 127 -7.09 2.17 6.84
C TRP A 127 -7.08 3.68 6.92
N SER A 128 -6.01 4.21 7.51
CA SER A 128 -5.71 5.63 7.54
C SER A 128 -4.22 5.86 7.28
N GLN A 129 -3.91 7.02 6.70
CA GLN A 129 -2.54 7.47 6.53
C GLN A 129 -2.10 8.23 7.78
N GLY A 130 -0.89 7.97 8.24
CA GLY A 130 -0.23 8.75 9.29
C GLY A 130 0.00 10.19 8.83
N ASN A 131 -0.20 11.14 9.75
CA ASN A 131 0.14 12.54 9.53
C ASN A 131 1.58 12.79 10.00
N GLY A 132 2.29 13.70 9.34
CA GLY A 132 3.60 14.16 9.83
C GLY A 132 4.73 13.13 9.72
N MET A 133 4.70 12.28 8.69
CA MET A 133 5.84 11.40 8.36
C MET A 133 7.06 12.25 8.00
N ILE A 134 8.06 12.32 8.88
CA ILE A 134 9.18 13.27 8.72
C ILE A 134 10.54 12.62 8.65
N ASP A 135 10.69 11.38 9.13
CA ASP A 135 12.04 10.83 9.34
C ASP A 135 12.21 9.35 8.99
N MET A 136 11.56 8.88 7.92
CA MET A 136 11.67 7.48 7.48
C MET A 136 13.02 7.18 6.82
N LYS A 137 13.63 6.05 7.18
CA LYS A 137 14.86 5.54 6.59
C LYS A 137 14.58 4.99 5.20
N GLY A 138 15.32 5.48 4.21
CA GLY A 138 15.33 4.93 2.85
C GLY A 138 14.11 5.28 1.99
N LEU A 139 13.14 6.03 2.50
CA LEU A 139 11.94 6.44 1.77
C LEU A 139 11.58 7.90 2.05
N THR A 140 11.13 8.61 1.00
CA THR A 140 10.46 9.91 1.17
C THR A 140 9.00 9.71 1.56
N GLN A 141 8.36 10.77 2.09
CA GLN A 141 6.91 10.75 2.36
C GLN A 141 6.08 10.43 1.11
N GLU A 142 6.49 10.95 -0.05
CA GLU A 142 5.79 10.71 -1.31
C GLU A 142 5.89 9.24 -1.73
N GLN A 143 7.09 8.66 -1.64
CA GLN A 143 7.30 7.23 -1.94
C GLN A 143 6.51 6.35 -0.97
N ALA A 144 6.55 6.64 0.33
CA ALA A 144 5.78 5.90 1.33
C ALA A 144 4.27 6.00 1.05
N SER A 145 3.77 7.19 0.70
CA SER A 145 2.35 7.39 0.35
C SER A 145 1.95 6.65 -0.91
N ALA A 146 2.84 6.59 -1.91
CA ALA A 146 2.62 5.80 -3.13
C ALA A 146 2.60 4.30 -2.81
N ASP A 147 3.57 3.81 -2.04
CA ASP A 147 3.66 2.43 -1.59
C ASP A 147 2.40 2.03 -0.83
N ILE A 148 1.91 2.84 0.12
CA ILE A 148 0.68 2.57 0.89
C ILE A 148 -0.52 2.33 -0.03
N LYS A 149 -0.70 3.14 -1.07
CA LYS A 149 -1.78 2.94 -2.04
C LYS A 149 -1.68 1.60 -2.77
N THR A 150 -0.47 1.07 -2.96
CA THR A 150 -0.26 -0.26 -3.53
C THR A 150 -0.50 -1.35 -2.48
N ILE A 151 0.04 -1.18 -1.27
CA ILE A 151 -0.10 -2.12 -0.15
C ILE A 151 -1.58 -2.37 0.15
N ILE A 152 -2.38 -1.31 0.30
CA ILE A 152 -3.80 -1.43 0.64
C ILE A 152 -4.59 -2.23 -0.39
N LYS A 153 -4.23 -2.15 -1.68
CA LYS A 153 -4.88 -2.96 -2.73
C LYS A 153 -4.60 -4.46 -2.60
N THR A 154 -3.58 -4.84 -1.83
CA THR A 154 -3.24 -6.24 -1.57
C THR A 154 -3.91 -6.80 -0.33
N PHE A 155 -4.73 -6.00 0.37
CA PHE A 155 -5.49 -6.45 1.53
C PHE A 155 -6.34 -7.66 1.17
N LYS A 156 -6.21 -8.72 1.96
CA LYS A 156 -6.98 -9.95 1.77
C LYS A 156 -7.31 -10.57 3.12
N LEU A 157 -8.53 -11.09 3.23
CA LEU A 157 -8.96 -11.88 4.38
C LEU A 157 -8.45 -13.32 4.28
N LEU A 158 -8.04 -13.85 5.41
CA LEU A 158 -7.68 -15.24 5.64
C LEU A 158 -8.93 -15.91 6.20
N ASN A 159 -9.73 -16.48 5.30
CA ASN A 159 -10.94 -17.20 5.66
C ASN A 159 -10.66 -18.32 6.67
#